data_AF-A0A0J6FC98-F1
#
_entry.id   AF-A0A0J6FC98-F1
#
_cell.length_a   1.000
_cell.length_b   1.000
_cell.length_c   1.000
_cell.angle_alpha   90.00
_cell.angle_beta   90.00
_cell.angle_gamma   90.00
#
_symmetry.space_group_name_H-M   'P 1'
#
loop_
_entity.id
_entity.type
_entity.pdbx_description
1 polymer ?
#
loop_
_entity_poly.entity_id
_entity_poly.type
_entity_poly.pdbx_seq_one_letter_code
_entity_poly.pdbx_strand_id
1 'polypeptide(L)'
;MLAGNASFLKIAFHHRRSRLPQVVAATICTSPSRRHNLPPKKESPPNRTPMKRLQLLRWSGSVLSPRIRQPTCTRSTQSFLTLIRHQSSAPSPPLPEHEQSNNLDFAIPSPSQEAALKSAKLAALHSRLSLPERLPLQTLARTLVDSSADPSLQFNNKSFAVLGSKLLSYYTSEHIISTYPRLPMGVIWAAVWAYVGHKALSAISQEWGIEHAAAPGCEVDPGLLQFKRLPPQTDMVENGHTLHRGVSARIVYDNEFGERPSQPSPGVEGVPTTQANATFVQALMGAIYLHCGRPVAKQFFKEHFMSRQLPVADLFSFAQPTRDLTKLCAREGFERPVARIISETGRLSRHPVFVVGIFSGADLLGEGSGPSLTEARFRAAVAALKGWYLYSPLTVRVPSSTEESDAKPWEPAMVDPGEIIV
;
A
#
# COMPACT_ATOMS: atom_id res chain seq x y z
N MET A 1 10.86 29.97 80.15
CA MET A 1 11.43 28.97 79.23
C MET A 1 10.67 29.09 77.91
N LEU A 2 10.85 30.18 77.15
CA LEU A 2 11.84 30.38 76.07
C LEU A 2 11.90 29.17 75.10
N ALA A 3 11.77 29.27 73.78
CA ALA A 3 11.25 30.20 72.79
C ALA A 3 11.51 29.47 71.44
N GLY A 4 10.67 29.69 70.43
CA GLY A 4 10.76 29.00 69.13
C GLY A 4 12.00 29.40 68.30
N ASN A 5 12.55 28.41 67.59
CA ASN A 5 13.64 28.60 66.62
C ASN A 5 13.06 28.77 65.21
N ALA A 6 13.29 29.95 64.63
CA ALA A 6 13.25 30.21 63.20
C ALA A 6 14.70 30.41 62.72
N SER A 7 15.07 29.82 61.59
CA SER A 7 16.35 30.07 60.93
C SER A 7 16.14 30.18 59.42
N PHE A 8 16.24 31.43 58.95
CA PHE A 8 16.30 31.85 57.56
C PHE A 8 17.73 31.65 57.04
N LEU A 9 17.89 31.03 55.87
CA LEU A 9 19.15 31.04 55.11
C LEU A 9 19.03 32.02 53.93
N LYS A 10 19.84 33.09 53.97
CA LYS A 10 20.17 33.99 52.85
C LYS A 10 21.46 33.48 52.20
N ILE A 11 21.52 33.37 50.87
CA ILE A 11 22.79 33.29 50.12
C ILE A 11 22.81 34.34 49.00
N ALA A 12 24.01 34.91 48.86
CA ALA A 12 24.41 36.18 48.26
C ALA A 12 24.26 36.33 46.74
N PHE A 13 23.95 37.58 46.35
CA PHE A 13 24.27 38.19 45.06
C PHE A 13 25.75 38.62 45.03
N HIS A 14 26.46 38.41 43.92
CA HIS A 14 27.68 39.15 43.62
C HIS A 14 27.76 39.56 42.14
N HIS A 15 27.87 40.87 41.92
CA HIS A 15 28.17 41.57 40.67
C HIS A 15 29.49 41.12 40.01
N ARG A 16 29.52 41.12 38.66
CA ARG A 16 30.62 41.77 37.91
C ARG A 16 30.22 42.16 36.48
N ARG A 17 30.48 43.44 36.18
CA ARG A 17 30.47 44.11 34.87
C ARG A 17 31.78 43.83 34.12
N SER A 18 31.73 43.74 32.79
CA SER A 18 32.77 44.27 31.84
C SER A 18 32.40 43.83 30.41
N ARG A 19 31.90 44.72 29.56
CA ARG A 19 32.60 45.62 28.62
C ARG A 19 32.78 45.02 27.21
N LEU A 20 32.19 45.75 26.26
CA LEU A 20 32.36 45.74 24.80
C LEU A 20 33.84 45.82 24.36
N PRO A 21 34.08 45.62 23.05
CA PRO A 21 34.49 46.78 22.27
C PRO A 21 33.70 47.00 20.96
N GLN A 22 33.33 48.27 20.72
CA GLN A 22 33.19 48.89 19.39
C GLN A 22 34.63 49.18 18.87
N VAL A 23 34.99 49.40 17.60
CA VAL A 23 34.59 50.35 16.53
C VAL A 23 35.41 49.86 15.29
N VAL A 24 35.01 49.99 14.02
CA VAL A 24 35.35 51.11 13.11
C VAL A 24 34.62 50.91 11.77
N ALA A 25 34.05 52.00 11.28
CA ALA A 25 33.37 52.16 9.99
C ALA A 25 34.33 52.66 8.89
N ALA A 26 34.00 52.38 7.62
CA ALA A 26 34.44 53.15 6.45
C ALA A 26 33.48 52.97 5.24
N THR A 27 32.46 53.82 5.17
CA THR A 27 32.29 54.90 4.18
C THR A 27 32.65 54.68 2.68
N ILE A 28 31.58 54.74 1.84
CA ILE A 28 31.43 55.40 0.51
C ILE A 28 32.19 54.84 -0.72
N CYS A 29 31.45 54.43 -1.75
CA CYS A 29 31.47 55.09 -3.08
C CYS A 29 30.36 54.58 -4.03
N THR A 30 29.76 55.55 -4.73
CA THR A 30 28.63 55.50 -5.64
C THR A 30 29.07 55.46 -7.12
N SER A 31 28.46 54.54 -7.91
CA SER A 31 28.01 54.64 -9.33
C SER A 31 29.02 55.09 -10.43
N PRO A 32 28.69 55.13 -11.76
CA PRO A 32 27.58 54.56 -12.54
C PRO A 32 27.98 53.91 -13.91
N SER A 33 26.97 53.40 -14.63
CA SER A 33 26.81 53.40 -16.11
C SER A 33 27.71 52.53 -17.01
N ARG A 34 27.09 51.57 -17.72
CA ARG A 34 27.04 51.62 -19.19
C ARG A 34 25.90 50.79 -19.79
N ARG A 35 25.02 51.51 -20.51
CA ARG A 35 24.02 51.00 -21.43
C ARG A 35 24.72 50.49 -22.70
N HIS A 36 24.28 49.35 -23.22
CA HIS A 36 24.31 49.09 -24.66
C HIS A 36 22.92 48.65 -25.11
N ASN A 37 22.30 49.52 -25.91
CA ASN A 37 21.10 49.29 -26.69
C ASN A 37 21.42 48.44 -27.93
N LEU A 38 20.48 47.59 -28.35
CA LEU A 38 20.04 47.27 -29.73
C LEU A 38 19.32 45.89 -29.76
N PRO A 39 18.41 45.61 -30.71
CA PRO A 39 17.10 46.22 -30.97
C PRO A 39 15.95 45.19 -30.78
N PRO A 40 14.67 45.59 -30.86
CA PRO A 40 13.53 44.74 -30.53
C PRO A 40 13.24 43.69 -31.61
N LYS A 41 13.13 42.41 -31.20
CA LYS A 41 12.51 41.37 -32.04
C LYS A 41 10.99 41.48 -31.90
N LYS A 42 10.36 41.72 -33.05
CA LYS A 42 8.91 41.76 -33.28
C LYS A 42 8.20 40.59 -32.60
N GLU A 43 7.21 40.92 -31.78
CA GLU A 43 6.08 40.06 -31.49
C GLU A 43 5.33 39.80 -32.80
N SER A 44 5.18 38.52 -33.14
CA SER A 44 4.26 38.02 -34.15
C SER A 44 3.20 37.17 -33.45
N PRO A 45 1.92 37.27 -33.86
CA PRO A 45 0.79 36.75 -33.10
C PRO A 45 0.74 35.20 -33.09
N PRO A 46 -0.01 34.60 -32.16
CA PRO A 46 -0.16 33.15 -32.10
C PRO A 46 -0.91 32.63 -33.33
N ASN A 47 -0.30 31.66 -34.02
CA ASN A 47 -0.97 30.84 -35.02
C ASN A 47 -2.13 30.09 -34.35
N ARG A 48 -3.34 30.63 -34.51
CA ARG A 48 -4.60 29.92 -34.25
C ARG A 48 -4.69 28.77 -35.26
N THR A 49 -4.40 27.56 -34.81
CA THR A 49 -4.87 26.36 -35.50
C THR A 49 -6.40 26.32 -35.40
N PRO A 50 -7.16 26.18 -36.49
CA PRO A 50 -8.57 25.88 -36.37
C PRO A 50 -8.69 24.44 -35.88
N MET A 51 -9.09 24.26 -34.62
CA MET A 51 -9.64 22.98 -34.16
C MET A 51 -10.83 22.65 -35.05
N LYS A 52 -10.64 21.71 -35.99
CA LYS A 52 -11.74 21.09 -36.72
C LYS A 52 -12.63 20.40 -35.70
N ARG A 53 -13.77 21.04 -35.43
CA ARG A 53 -14.89 20.49 -34.68
C ARG A 53 -15.35 19.22 -35.41
N LEU A 54 -15.00 18.06 -34.87
CA LEU A 54 -15.58 16.79 -35.30
C LEU A 54 -17.08 16.84 -34.96
N GLN A 55 -17.90 17.05 -35.98
CA GLN A 55 -19.34 16.82 -35.89
C GLN A 55 -19.55 15.31 -35.77
N LEU A 56 -19.87 14.85 -34.55
CA LEU A 56 -20.39 13.50 -34.35
C LEU A 56 -21.74 13.40 -35.08
N LEU A 57 -21.79 12.55 -36.10
CA LEU A 57 -23.01 12.22 -36.79
C LEU A 57 -23.97 11.54 -35.81
N ARG A 58 -25.12 12.18 -35.67
CA ARG A 58 -26.30 11.74 -34.96
C ARG A 58 -26.79 10.41 -35.55
N TRP A 59 -26.55 9.30 -34.85
CA TRP A 59 -27.30 8.06 -35.10
C TRP A 59 -28.53 8.06 -34.20
N SER A 60 -29.67 8.28 -34.84
CA SER A 60 -31.00 8.15 -34.27
C SER A 60 -31.36 6.69 -34.05
N GLY A 61 -31.71 6.36 -32.81
CA GLY A 61 -32.85 5.51 -32.43
C GLY A 61 -32.78 4.03 -32.81
N SER A 62 -32.70 3.16 -31.80
CA SER A 62 -33.95 2.60 -31.25
C SER A 62 -33.69 1.92 -29.91
N VAL A 63 -34.53 2.30 -28.96
CA VAL A 63 -34.69 1.83 -27.59
C VAL A 63 -35.23 0.41 -27.61
N LEU A 64 -34.75 -0.48 -26.74
CA LEU A 64 -35.61 -1.42 -25.98
C LEU A 64 -34.88 -1.92 -24.72
N SER A 65 -35.40 -1.54 -23.56
CA SER A 65 -35.11 -2.13 -22.24
C SER A 65 -36.13 -3.22 -21.93
N PRO A 66 -35.79 -4.31 -21.21
CA PRO A 66 -36.80 -5.21 -20.66
C PRO A 66 -37.04 -4.90 -19.18
N ARG A 67 -38.31 -4.69 -18.80
CA ARG A 67 -38.76 -4.80 -17.41
C ARG A 67 -40.00 -5.70 -17.33
N ILE A 68 -39.95 -6.56 -16.32
CA ILE A 68 -40.74 -7.75 -16.02
C ILE A 68 -42.13 -7.38 -15.46
N ARG A 69 -43.21 -8.12 -15.81
CA ARG A 69 -44.10 -8.91 -14.90
C ARG A 69 -45.39 -9.46 -15.56
N GLN A 70 -45.54 -10.80 -15.43
CA GLN A 70 -46.70 -11.69 -15.18
C GLN A 70 -48.04 -11.56 -15.94
N PRO A 71 -48.64 -12.72 -16.33
CA PRO A 71 -50.08 -12.83 -16.47
C PRO A 71 -50.70 -13.94 -15.58
N THR A 72 -51.88 -13.62 -15.04
CA THR A 72 -52.85 -14.56 -14.45
C THR A 72 -53.77 -15.16 -15.52
N CYS A 73 -54.34 -16.32 -15.16
CA CYS A 73 -55.13 -17.28 -15.94
C CYS A 73 -56.41 -16.74 -16.59
N THR A 74 -56.78 -17.25 -17.79
CA THR A 74 -58.06 -17.93 -18.05
C THR A 74 -58.16 -18.54 -19.48
N ARG A 75 -58.21 -19.88 -19.50
CA ARG A 75 -59.16 -20.78 -20.21
C ARG A 75 -59.32 -20.75 -21.76
N SER A 76 -58.83 -21.84 -22.35
CA SER A 76 -59.49 -22.74 -23.35
C SER A 76 -59.82 -22.24 -24.76
N THR A 77 -59.14 -22.81 -25.76
CA THR A 77 -59.73 -23.83 -26.67
C THR A 77 -58.62 -24.58 -27.40
N GLN A 78 -58.74 -25.91 -27.44
CA GLN A 78 -57.79 -26.82 -28.07
C GLN A 78 -57.98 -26.85 -29.59
N SER A 79 -56.86 -26.90 -30.33
CA SER A 79 -56.82 -27.30 -31.73
C SER A 79 -55.55 -28.13 -31.95
N PHE A 80 -55.72 -29.34 -32.45
CA PHE A 80 -54.72 -30.39 -32.56
C PHE A 80 -53.55 -30.00 -33.48
N LEU A 81 -52.32 -30.10 -32.97
CA LEU A 81 -51.09 -30.07 -33.76
C LEU A 81 -50.65 -31.49 -34.09
N THR A 82 -50.53 -31.82 -35.38
CA THR A 82 -49.64 -32.90 -35.85
C THR A 82 -48.27 -32.27 -36.09
N LEU A 83 -47.33 -32.54 -35.19
CA LEU A 83 -45.95 -32.08 -35.29
C LEU A 83 -45.09 -33.26 -35.75
N ILE A 84 -44.53 -33.15 -36.96
CA ILE A 84 -43.57 -34.08 -37.53
C ILE A 84 -42.33 -34.09 -36.62
N ARG A 85 -42.09 -35.21 -35.95
CA ARG A 85 -40.90 -35.45 -35.14
C ARG A 85 -39.73 -35.80 -36.08
N HIS A 86 -38.91 -34.82 -36.44
CA HIS A 86 -37.58 -35.11 -36.95
C HIS A 86 -36.70 -35.61 -35.79
N GLN A 87 -36.47 -36.93 -35.75
CA GLN A 87 -35.41 -37.49 -34.92
C GLN A 87 -34.08 -37.29 -35.66
N SER A 88 -33.29 -36.32 -35.22
CA SER A 88 -31.89 -36.21 -35.60
C SER A 88 -31.07 -37.16 -34.73
N SER A 89 -30.81 -38.37 -35.22
CA SER A 89 -29.78 -39.25 -34.67
C SER A 89 -28.42 -38.79 -35.19
N ALA A 90 -27.87 -37.72 -34.61
CA ALA A 90 -26.45 -37.42 -34.76
C ALA A 90 -25.68 -38.26 -33.73
N PRO A 91 -24.68 -39.08 -34.13
CA PRO A 91 -23.80 -39.71 -33.16
C PRO A 91 -23.07 -38.60 -32.39
N SER A 92 -23.00 -38.74 -31.07
CA SER A 92 -22.13 -37.91 -30.23
C SER A 92 -20.72 -37.91 -30.82
N PRO A 93 -20.02 -36.76 -30.92
CA PRO A 93 -18.63 -36.75 -31.33
C PRO A 93 -17.86 -37.72 -30.40
N PRO A 94 -16.94 -38.55 -30.93
CA PRO A 94 -16.08 -39.33 -30.06
C PRO A 94 -15.39 -38.33 -29.12
N LEU A 95 -15.52 -38.55 -27.81
CA LEU A 95 -14.74 -37.82 -26.82
C LEU A 95 -13.29 -37.90 -27.28
N PRO A 96 -12.54 -36.77 -27.34
CA PRO A 96 -11.13 -36.85 -27.65
C PRO A 96 -10.52 -37.83 -26.66
N GLU A 97 -9.82 -38.85 -27.18
CA GLU A 97 -9.06 -39.78 -26.39
C GLU A 97 -8.16 -38.94 -25.50
N HIS A 98 -8.52 -38.82 -24.21
CA HIS A 98 -7.60 -38.34 -23.20
C HIS A 98 -6.38 -39.24 -23.33
N GLU A 99 -5.23 -38.64 -23.62
CA GLU A 99 -3.94 -39.32 -23.63
C GLU A 99 -3.94 -40.29 -22.45
N GLN A 100 -3.78 -41.58 -22.75
CA GLN A 100 -3.65 -42.61 -21.72
C GLN A 100 -2.32 -42.36 -21.01
N SER A 101 -2.30 -41.40 -20.09
CA SER A 101 -1.24 -41.22 -19.12
C SER A 101 -1.17 -42.49 -18.31
N ASN A 102 0.02 -43.08 -18.22
CA ASN A 102 0.24 -44.31 -17.50
C ASN A 102 -0.28 -44.13 -16.06
N ASN A 103 -0.93 -45.15 -15.48
CA ASN A 103 -1.50 -45.08 -14.12
C ASN A 103 -0.48 -44.71 -13.01
N LEU A 104 0.81 -44.62 -13.33
CA LEU A 104 1.89 -44.16 -12.45
C LEU A 104 2.00 -42.62 -12.37
N ASP A 105 1.46 -41.89 -13.35
CA ASP A 105 1.58 -40.42 -13.42
C ASP A 105 0.73 -39.74 -12.34
N PHE A 106 -0.44 -40.29 -12.00
CA PHE A 106 -1.36 -39.75 -10.97
C PHE A 106 -0.78 -39.70 -9.54
N ALA A 107 0.39 -40.28 -9.29
CA ALA A 107 1.05 -40.23 -8.00
C ALA A 107 1.98 -39.00 -7.84
N ILE A 108 2.28 -38.29 -8.92
CA ILE A 108 3.19 -37.13 -8.90
C ILE A 108 2.41 -35.89 -8.44
N PRO A 109 2.88 -35.16 -7.41
CA PRO A 109 2.12 -34.06 -6.81
C PRO A 109 2.01 -32.80 -7.69
N SER A 110 2.93 -32.61 -8.63
CA SER A 110 3.04 -31.41 -9.46
C SER A 110 3.47 -31.78 -10.89
N PRO A 111 3.13 -30.95 -11.91
CA PRO A 111 3.46 -31.22 -13.30
C PRO A 111 4.96 -31.20 -13.56
N SER A 112 5.40 -31.91 -14.60
CA SER A 112 6.80 -31.96 -15.00
C SER A 112 7.30 -30.61 -15.52
N GLN A 113 8.60 -30.35 -15.40
CA GLN A 113 9.21 -29.11 -15.89
C GLN A 113 9.10 -28.94 -17.41
N GLU A 114 9.06 -30.03 -18.16
CA GLU A 114 8.88 -30.01 -19.62
C GLU A 114 7.46 -29.59 -20.02
N ALA A 115 6.45 -29.93 -19.21
CA ALA A 115 5.08 -29.49 -19.45
C ALA A 115 4.96 -27.96 -19.42
N ALA A 116 5.81 -27.27 -18.64
CA ALA A 116 5.82 -25.81 -18.57
C ALA A 116 6.10 -25.14 -19.93
N LEU A 117 6.91 -25.77 -20.79
CA LEU A 117 7.23 -25.25 -22.12
C LEU A 117 6.04 -25.32 -23.10
N LYS A 118 5.10 -26.24 -22.86
CA LYS A 118 3.91 -26.45 -23.70
C LYS A 118 2.71 -25.63 -23.24
N SER A 119 2.78 -25.01 -22.06
CA SER A 119 1.67 -24.25 -21.48
C SER A 119 1.49 -22.89 -22.14
N ALA A 120 0.33 -22.69 -22.79
CA ALA A 120 -0.06 -21.39 -23.31
C ALA A 120 -0.34 -20.37 -22.18
N LYS A 121 -0.85 -20.82 -21.03
CA LYS A 121 -1.16 -19.95 -19.89
C LYS A 121 0.10 -19.33 -19.29
N LEU A 122 1.17 -20.11 -19.16
CA LEU A 122 2.46 -19.59 -18.69
C LEU A 122 3.07 -18.57 -19.64
N ALA A 123 3.06 -18.86 -20.94
CA ALA A 123 3.55 -17.92 -21.96
C ALA A 123 2.73 -16.62 -21.97
N ALA A 124 1.41 -16.72 -21.81
CA ALA A 124 0.53 -15.56 -21.69
C ALA A 124 0.80 -14.75 -20.40
N LEU A 125 1.05 -15.41 -19.27
CA LEU A 125 1.37 -14.73 -18.01
C LEU A 125 2.73 -14.02 -18.10
N HIS A 126 3.74 -14.70 -18.65
CA HIS A 126 5.09 -14.16 -18.84
C HIS A 126 5.08 -12.88 -19.69
N SER A 127 4.36 -12.90 -20.82
CA SER A 127 4.19 -11.74 -21.69
C SER A 127 3.33 -10.63 -21.07
N ARG A 128 2.24 -10.97 -20.37
CA ARG A 128 1.35 -10.00 -19.71
C ARG A 128 2.07 -9.16 -18.66
N LEU A 129 2.93 -9.80 -17.86
CA LEU A 129 3.73 -9.14 -16.83
C LEU A 129 5.02 -8.52 -17.39
N SER A 130 5.24 -8.60 -18.70
CA SER A 130 6.47 -8.12 -19.36
C SER A 130 7.74 -8.66 -18.68
N LEU A 131 7.72 -9.94 -18.29
CA LEU A 131 8.84 -10.55 -17.59
C LEU A 131 10.08 -10.63 -18.49
N PRO A 132 11.28 -10.48 -17.92
CA PRO A 132 12.52 -10.61 -18.68
C PRO A 132 12.68 -12.03 -19.23
N GLU A 133 13.21 -12.14 -20.45
CA GLU A 133 13.47 -13.44 -21.12
C GLU A 133 14.47 -14.32 -20.35
N ARG A 134 15.29 -13.71 -19.49
CA ARG A 134 16.21 -14.44 -18.58
C ARG A 134 15.49 -15.30 -17.55
N LEU A 135 14.22 -15.02 -17.27
CA LEU A 135 13.37 -15.84 -16.40
C LEU A 135 12.72 -16.95 -17.25
N PRO A 136 13.15 -18.21 -17.10
CA PRO A 136 12.62 -19.31 -17.90
C PRO A 136 11.21 -19.71 -17.43
N LEU A 137 10.40 -20.24 -18.35
CA LEU A 137 9.02 -20.67 -18.07
C LEU A 137 8.95 -21.77 -17.00
N GLN A 138 9.99 -22.61 -16.88
CA GLN A 138 10.09 -23.64 -15.86
C GLN A 138 10.19 -23.06 -14.45
N THR A 139 10.97 -21.99 -14.26
CA THR A 139 11.01 -21.29 -12.97
C THR A 139 9.68 -20.61 -12.68
N LEU A 140 9.05 -20.02 -13.69
CA LEU A 140 7.73 -19.41 -13.54
C LEU A 140 6.67 -20.45 -13.13
N ALA A 141 6.65 -21.62 -13.76
CA ALA A 141 5.80 -22.75 -13.36
C ALA A 141 6.02 -23.13 -11.90
N ARG A 142 7.28 -23.23 -11.47
CA ARG A 142 7.63 -23.54 -10.07
C ARG A 142 7.07 -22.52 -9.08
N THR A 143 6.95 -21.24 -9.44
CA THR A 143 6.35 -20.23 -8.53
C THR A 143 4.87 -20.48 -8.25
N LEU A 144 4.16 -21.17 -9.15
CA LEU A 144 2.74 -21.52 -9.04
C LEU A 144 2.48 -22.81 -8.25
N VAL A 145 3.52 -23.54 -7.84
CA VAL A 145 3.39 -24.77 -7.04
C VAL A 145 3.64 -24.42 -5.56
N ASP A 146 2.57 -24.39 -4.77
CA ASP A 146 2.66 -24.10 -3.34
C ASP A 146 3.23 -25.30 -2.55
N SER A 147 3.84 -25.03 -1.39
CA SER A 147 4.35 -26.08 -0.48
C SER A 147 3.29 -27.07 0.03
N SER A 148 2.01 -26.69 -0.04
CA SER A 148 0.88 -27.58 0.29
C SER A 148 0.55 -28.57 -0.83
N ALA A 149 0.81 -28.20 -2.10
CA ALA A 149 0.66 -29.09 -3.24
C ALA A 149 1.82 -30.07 -3.31
N ASP A 150 3.05 -29.57 -3.18
CA ASP A 150 4.27 -30.38 -3.27
C ASP A 150 5.16 -30.20 -2.01
N PRO A 151 5.39 -31.27 -1.23
CA PRO A 151 6.22 -31.20 -0.03
C PRO A 151 7.72 -31.01 -0.36
N SER A 152 8.14 -31.31 -1.59
CA SER A 152 9.54 -31.24 -1.98
C SER A 152 10.00 -29.78 -2.18
N LEU A 153 11.13 -29.42 -1.57
CA LEU A 153 11.67 -28.06 -1.67
C LEU A 153 12.19 -27.69 -3.06
N GLN A 154 12.45 -28.68 -3.91
CA GLN A 154 12.98 -28.49 -5.26
C GLN A 154 11.90 -28.07 -6.26
N PHE A 155 10.66 -28.54 -6.06
CA PHE A 155 9.55 -28.28 -6.97
C PHE A 155 8.52 -27.28 -6.42
N ASN A 156 8.58 -26.95 -5.13
CA ASN A 156 7.73 -25.92 -4.53
C ASN A 156 8.32 -24.50 -4.60
N ASN A 157 7.44 -23.53 -4.37
CA ASN A 157 7.71 -22.09 -4.39
C ASN A 157 8.21 -21.51 -3.05
N LYS A 158 8.32 -22.33 -1.99
CA LYS A 158 8.56 -21.85 -0.61
C LYS A 158 9.87 -21.07 -0.47
N SER A 159 10.95 -21.56 -1.07
CA SER A 159 12.26 -20.90 -1.02
C SER A 159 12.25 -19.53 -1.70
N PHE A 160 11.58 -19.42 -2.85
CA PHE A 160 11.42 -18.16 -3.56
C PHE A 160 10.52 -17.20 -2.79
N ALA A 161 9.44 -17.69 -2.20
CA ALA A 161 8.51 -16.88 -1.42
C ALA A 161 9.21 -16.24 -0.21
N VAL A 162 10.05 -16.99 0.51
CA VAL A 162 10.83 -16.46 1.64
C VAL A 162 11.76 -15.34 1.18
N LEU A 163 12.45 -15.48 0.05
CA LEU A 163 13.31 -14.41 -0.47
C LEU A 163 12.50 -13.19 -0.91
N GLY A 164 11.43 -13.41 -1.67
CA GLY A 164 10.62 -12.34 -2.21
C GLY A 164 9.85 -11.56 -1.14
N SER A 165 9.38 -12.21 -0.07
CA SER A 165 8.75 -11.50 1.04
C SER A 165 9.71 -10.51 1.69
N LYS A 166 10.96 -10.92 1.95
CA LYS A 166 12.00 -10.03 2.48
C LYS A 166 12.31 -8.87 1.54
N LEU A 167 12.38 -9.13 0.23
CA LEU A 167 12.61 -8.07 -0.77
C LEU A 167 11.46 -7.07 -0.82
N LEU A 168 10.22 -7.55 -0.87
CA LEU A 168 9.03 -6.68 -0.90
C LEU A 168 8.94 -5.84 0.37
N SER A 169 9.15 -6.44 1.54
CA SER A 169 9.10 -5.71 2.82
C SER A 169 10.27 -4.74 2.98
N TYR A 170 11.46 -5.08 2.49
CA TYR A 170 12.60 -4.16 2.44
C TYR A 170 12.30 -2.94 1.54
N TYR A 171 11.88 -3.17 0.28
CA TYR A 171 11.59 -2.07 -0.65
C TYR A 171 10.39 -1.22 -0.23
N THR A 172 9.38 -1.83 0.39
CA THR A 172 8.21 -1.10 0.88
C THR A 172 8.54 -0.27 2.11
N SER A 173 9.26 -0.84 3.07
CA SER A 173 9.66 -0.11 4.29
C SER A 173 10.63 1.03 3.99
N GLU A 174 11.63 0.83 3.12
CA GLU A 174 12.52 1.92 2.72
C GLU A 174 11.75 3.05 2.03
N HIS A 175 10.76 2.70 1.19
CA HIS A 175 9.97 3.68 0.47
C HIS A 175 9.10 4.50 1.43
N ILE A 176 8.39 3.83 2.33
CA ILE A 176 7.51 4.49 3.31
C ILE A 176 8.32 5.38 4.26
N ILE A 177 9.43 4.89 4.81
CA ILE A 177 10.26 5.64 5.77
C ILE A 177 10.92 6.84 5.09
N SER A 178 11.42 6.67 3.86
CA SER A 178 12.03 7.77 3.10
C SER A 178 10.99 8.84 2.70
N THR A 179 9.75 8.44 2.45
CA THR A 179 8.66 9.35 2.06
C THR A 179 8.06 10.06 3.26
N TYR A 180 7.90 9.36 4.40
CA TYR A 180 7.30 9.86 5.63
C TYR A 180 8.20 9.53 6.84
N PRO A 181 9.29 10.30 7.05
CA PRO A 181 10.29 10.00 8.08
C PRO A 181 9.78 10.10 9.53
N ARG A 182 8.62 10.76 9.75
CA ARG A 182 8.02 10.96 11.08
C ARG A 182 6.92 9.96 11.40
N LEU A 183 6.67 8.97 10.55
CA LEU A 183 5.49 8.12 10.68
C LEU A 183 5.56 7.25 11.95
N PRO A 184 4.47 7.17 12.76
CA PRO A 184 4.39 6.27 13.91
C PRO A 184 4.57 4.80 13.50
N MET A 185 5.17 3.98 14.37
CA MET A 185 5.50 2.60 14.01
C MET A 185 4.25 1.75 13.72
N GLY A 186 3.17 1.95 14.48
CA GLY A 186 1.89 1.29 14.22
C GLY A 186 1.32 1.60 12.83
N VAL A 187 1.52 2.83 12.35
CA VAL A 187 1.07 3.25 11.02
C VAL A 187 2.02 2.75 9.93
N ILE A 188 3.33 2.66 10.19
CA ILE A 188 4.29 2.01 9.29
C ILE A 188 3.88 0.55 9.04
N TRP A 189 3.60 -0.24 10.08
CA TRP A 189 3.17 -1.63 9.91
C TRP A 189 1.87 -1.75 9.13
N ALA A 190 0.87 -0.91 9.45
CA ALA A 190 -0.39 -0.87 8.72
C ALA A 190 -0.18 -0.51 7.23
N ALA A 191 0.73 0.42 6.94
CA ALA A 191 1.05 0.82 5.59
C ALA A 191 1.78 -0.29 4.82
N VAL A 192 2.80 -0.91 5.42
CA VAL A 192 3.51 -2.06 4.83
C VAL A 192 2.55 -3.22 4.56
N TRP A 193 1.64 -3.52 5.50
CA TRP A 193 0.60 -4.52 5.32
C TRP A 193 -0.40 -4.14 4.22
N ALA A 194 -0.76 -2.86 4.09
CA ALA A 194 -1.66 -2.42 3.03
C ALA A 194 -1.02 -2.56 1.62
N TYR A 195 0.30 -2.41 1.49
CA TYR A 195 1.02 -2.64 0.24
C TYR A 195 1.27 -4.13 -0.05
N VAL A 196 1.84 -4.87 0.92
CA VAL A 196 2.43 -6.22 0.73
C VAL A 196 1.75 -7.30 1.58
N GLY A 197 0.69 -6.98 2.32
CA GLY A 197 -0.08 -7.96 3.09
C GLY A 197 -0.80 -8.98 2.19
N HIS A 198 -1.21 -10.12 2.74
CA HIS A 198 -1.76 -11.22 1.94
C HIS A 198 -3.00 -10.84 1.13
N LYS A 199 -3.86 -9.96 1.67
CA LYS A 199 -5.04 -9.47 0.94
C LYS A 199 -4.65 -8.59 -0.25
N ALA A 200 -3.66 -7.72 -0.06
CA ALA A 200 -3.15 -6.84 -1.10
C ALA A 200 -2.46 -7.64 -2.22
N LEU A 201 -1.64 -8.63 -1.87
CA LEU A 201 -0.99 -9.51 -2.83
C LEU A 201 -1.98 -10.43 -3.54
N SER A 202 -3.02 -10.89 -2.85
CA SER A 202 -4.08 -11.67 -3.48
C SER A 202 -4.86 -10.86 -4.50
N ALA A 203 -5.11 -9.57 -4.24
CA ALA A 203 -5.74 -8.69 -5.22
C ALA A 203 -4.85 -8.52 -6.47
N ILE A 204 -3.55 -8.29 -6.27
CA ILE A 204 -2.57 -8.20 -7.37
C ILE A 204 -2.54 -9.49 -8.20
N SER A 205 -2.52 -10.66 -7.55
CA SER A 205 -2.54 -11.96 -8.23
C SER A 205 -3.81 -12.13 -9.09
N GLN A 206 -4.96 -11.66 -8.60
CA GLN A 206 -6.21 -11.67 -9.36
C GLN A 206 -6.19 -10.69 -10.53
N GLU A 207 -5.61 -9.50 -10.36
CA GLU A 207 -5.42 -8.52 -11.45
C GLU A 207 -4.50 -9.07 -12.55
N TRP A 208 -3.50 -9.87 -12.16
CA TRP A 208 -2.63 -10.58 -13.11
C TRP A 208 -3.33 -11.73 -13.82
N GLY A 209 -4.57 -12.06 -13.46
CA GLY A 209 -5.37 -13.10 -14.10
C GLY A 209 -4.90 -14.51 -13.79
N ILE A 210 -4.45 -14.75 -12.56
CA ILE A 210 -4.01 -16.08 -12.11
C ILE A 210 -5.22 -16.90 -11.71
N GLU A 211 -5.37 -18.04 -12.38
CA GLU A 211 -6.42 -19.01 -12.12
C GLU A 211 -5.93 -20.08 -11.14
N HIS A 212 -6.86 -20.65 -10.38
CA HIS A 212 -6.58 -21.69 -9.39
C HIS A 212 -6.89 -23.07 -9.95
N ALA A 213 -6.02 -24.04 -9.65
CA ALA A 213 -6.34 -25.44 -9.84
C ALA A 213 -7.43 -25.88 -8.84
N ALA A 214 -8.32 -26.78 -9.27
CA ALA A 214 -9.35 -27.32 -8.38
C ALA A 214 -8.73 -28.23 -7.29
N ALA A 215 -7.76 -29.05 -7.68
CA ALA A 215 -6.93 -29.87 -6.83
C ALA A 215 -5.50 -29.88 -7.40
N PRO A 216 -4.46 -30.03 -6.56
CA PRO A 216 -3.10 -30.22 -7.04
C PRO A 216 -2.95 -31.60 -7.69
N GLY A 217 -2.19 -31.66 -8.79
CA GLY A 217 -1.96 -32.88 -9.56
C GLY A 217 -1.06 -32.64 -10.77
N CYS A 218 -0.47 -33.71 -11.31
CA CYS A 218 0.43 -33.64 -12.46
C CYS A 218 -0.31 -33.35 -13.78
N GLU A 219 -1.59 -33.71 -13.85
CA GLU A 219 -2.47 -33.54 -15.00
C GLU A 219 -2.87 -32.08 -15.23
N VAL A 220 -2.68 -31.24 -14.20
CA VAL A 220 -3.06 -29.84 -14.24
C VAL A 220 -2.02 -29.04 -15.02
N ASP A 221 -2.50 -28.15 -15.90
CA ASP A 221 -1.65 -27.20 -16.61
C ASP A 221 -0.78 -26.41 -15.61
N PRO A 222 0.56 -26.38 -15.76
CA PRO A 222 1.46 -25.66 -14.87
C PRO A 222 1.24 -24.15 -14.83
N GLY A 223 0.43 -23.59 -15.73
CA GLY A 223 -0.02 -22.20 -15.68
C GLY A 223 -1.12 -21.88 -14.65
N LEU A 224 -1.60 -22.88 -13.91
CA LEU A 224 -2.56 -22.73 -12.82
C LEU A 224 -1.86 -22.75 -11.46
N LEU A 225 -2.33 -21.93 -10.52
CA LEU A 225 -1.84 -21.95 -9.15
C LEU A 225 -2.34 -23.22 -8.44
N GLN A 226 -1.40 -24.06 -7.99
CA GLN A 226 -1.67 -25.35 -7.37
C GLN A 226 -1.41 -25.28 -5.86
N PHE A 227 -2.44 -25.58 -5.07
CA PHE A 227 -2.37 -25.65 -3.61
C PHE A 227 -3.51 -26.54 -3.09
N LYS A 228 -3.33 -27.13 -1.91
CA LYS A 228 -4.42 -27.82 -1.22
C LYS A 228 -5.33 -26.76 -0.59
N ARG A 229 -6.54 -26.60 -1.12
CA ARG A 229 -7.47 -25.56 -0.68
C ARG A 229 -8.10 -25.89 0.67
N LEU A 230 -7.93 -24.98 1.63
CA LEU A 230 -8.67 -25.05 2.89
C LEU A 230 -10.12 -24.54 2.69
N PRO A 231 -11.15 -25.24 3.22
CA PRO A 231 -12.52 -24.74 3.16
C PRO A 231 -12.66 -23.44 3.95
N PRO A 232 -13.53 -22.51 3.51
CA PRO A 232 -13.61 -21.14 4.06
C PRO A 232 -14.12 -21.05 5.51
N GLN A 233 -14.63 -22.14 6.09
CA GLN A 233 -15.18 -22.18 7.45
C GLN A 233 -14.16 -22.58 8.53
N THR A 234 -12.93 -22.90 8.15
CA THR A 234 -11.88 -23.20 9.13
C THR A 234 -11.29 -21.88 9.61
N ASP A 235 -11.85 -21.35 10.70
CA ASP A 235 -11.24 -20.22 11.40
C ASP A 235 -9.83 -20.61 11.80
N MET A 236 -8.83 -19.90 11.27
CA MET A 236 -7.48 -19.98 11.83
C MET A 236 -7.60 -19.55 13.28
N VAL A 237 -7.34 -20.45 14.22
CA VAL A 237 -7.40 -20.16 15.65
C VAL A 237 -6.37 -19.09 15.95
N GLU A 238 -6.81 -17.84 16.01
CA GLU A 238 -6.01 -16.76 16.59
C GLU A 238 -5.82 -17.12 18.05
N ASN A 239 -4.60 -17.57 18.41
CA ASN A 239 -4.28 -17.97 19.77
C ASN A 239 -4.57 -16.82 20.73
N GLY A 240 -5.75 -16.88 21.35
CA GLY A 240 -6.32 -15.85 22.17
C GLY A 240 -5.69 -15.84 23.54
N HIS A 241 -4.54 -15.16 23.69
CA HIS A 241 -4.10 -14.48 24.90
C HIS A 241 -3.01 -13.46 24.51
N THR A 242 -3.42 -12.25 24.13
CA THR A 242 -2.49 -11.15 23.84
C THR A 242 -2.17 -10.40 25.12
N LEU A 243 -1.15 -10.85 25.86
CA LEU A 243 -0.48 -9.97 26.81
C LEU A 243 -0.09 -8.67 26.08
N HIS A 244 -0.45 -7.51 26.66
CA HIS A 244 -0.06 -6.22 26.11
C HIS A 244 1.46 -6.18 25.91
N ARG A 245 1.91 -6.05 24.66
CA ARG A 245 3.32 -6.03 24.29
C ARG A 245 3.65 -4.64 23.74
N GLY A 246 4.75 -4.07 24.22
CA GLY A 246 5.23 -2.77 23.75
C GLY A 246 5.72 -2.82 22.30
N VAL A 247 5.71 -1.67 21.63
CA VAL A 247 6.15 -1.50 20.24
C VAL A 247 7.55 -2.06 20.00
N SER A 248 8.51 -1.77 20.90
CA SER A 248 9.90 -2.23 20.77
C SER A 248 10.04 -3.75 20.70
N ALA A 249 9.22 -4.49 21.46
CA ALA A 249 9.25 -5.95 21.43
C ALA A 249 8.65 -6.51 20.13
N ARG A 250 7.65 -5.83 19.54
CA ARG A 250 7.07 -6.25 18.26
C ARG A 250 8.07 -6.11 17.11
N ILE A 251 8.90 -5.07 17.12
CA ILE A 251 9.96 -4.87 16.10
C ILE A 251 10.94 -6.05 16.05
N VAL A 252 11.30 -6.60 17.22
CA VAL A 252 12.33 -7.65 17.33
C VAL A 252 11.77 -9.06 17.17
N TYR A 253 10.62 -9.34 17.78
CA TYR A 253 10.11 -10.71 17.93
C TYR A 253 8.95 -11.06 17.00
N ASP A 254 8.27 -10.07 16.45
CA ASP A 254 7.12 -10.30 15.59
C ASP A 254 7.53 -10.24 14.10
N ASN A 255 6.58 -10.48 13.20
CA ASN A 255 6.84 -10.48 11.77
C ASN A 255 6.98 -9.06 11.19
N GLU A 256 7.15 -8.97 9.87
CA GLU A 256 7.33 -7.72 9.11
C GLU A 256 6.15 -6.74 9.27
N PHE A 257 4.99 -7.23 9.71
CA PHE A 257 3.76 -6.46 9.93
C PHE A 257 3.49 -6.20 11.42
N GLY A 258 4.42 -6.58 12.31
CA GLY A 258 4.24 -6.49 13.76
C GLY A 258 3.19 -7.44 14.32
N GLU A 259 2.84 -8.51 13.59
CA GLU A 259 1.96 -9.58 14.01
C GLU A 259 2.78 -10.79 14.48
N ARG A 260 2.24 -11.55 15.45
CA ARG A 260 2.92 -12.76 15.89
C ARG A 260 2.95 -13.78 14.75
N PRO A 261 4.06 -14.51 14.57
CA PRO A 261 4.08 -15.62 13.64
C PRO A 261 3.00 -16.63 14.06
N SER A 262 2.05 -16.90 13.16
CA SER A 262 1.04 -17.93 13.36
C SER A 262 1.74 -19.27 13.47
N GLN A 263 1.58 -19.96 14.59
CA GLN A 263 2.01 -21.35 14.68
C GLN A 263 1.09 -22.18 13.78
N PRO A 264 1.63 -23.05 12.90
CA PRO A 264 0.80 -23.93 12.11
C PRO A 264 -0.01 -24.81 13.08
N SER A 265 -1.34 -24.73 13.00
CA SER A 265 -2.22 -25.61 13.76
C SER A 265 -1.93 -27.07 13.34
N PRO A 266 -1.54 -27.96 14.27
CA PRO A 266 -1.20 -29.33 13.93
C PRO A 266 -2.42 -30.02 13.32
N GLY A 267 -2.26 -30.56 12.10
CA GLY A 267 -3.29 -31.35 11.42
C GLY A 267 -4.11 -30.63 10.33
N VAL A 268 -3.84 -29.36 10.04
CA VAL A 268 -4.51 -28.66 8.92
C VAL A 268 -3.71 -28.86 7.63
N GLU A 269 -4.17 -29.76 6.77
CA GLU A 269 -3.63 -29.96 5.42
C GLU A 269 -4.26 -28.99 4.42
N GLY A 270 -3.74 -27.77 4.33
CA GLY A 270 -4.17 -26.83 3.30
C GLY A 270 -3.87 -25.38 3.61
N VAL A 271 -4.04 -24.54 2.59
CA VAL A 271 -3.77 -23.10 2.64
C VAL A 271 -4.99 -22.35 2.12
N PRO A 272 -5.38 -21.22 2.75
CA PRO A 272 -6.44 -20.37 2.21
C PRO A 272 -5.99 -19.75 0.88
N THR A 273 -6.92 -19.58 -0.04
CA THR A 273 -6.65 -19.03 -1.38
C THR A 273 -5.90 -17.69 -1.35
N THR A 274 -6.22 -16.84 -0.38
CA THR A 274 -5.55 -15.54 -0.18
C THR A 274 -4.07 -15.68 0.13
N GLN A 275 -3.69 -16.66 0.95
CA GLN A 275 -2.31 -16.93 1.31
C GLN A 275 -1.56 -17.59 0.16
N ALA A 276 -2.16 -18.55 -0.56
CA ALA A 276 -1.54 -19.17 -1.74
C ALA A 276 -1.26 -18.15 -2.86
N ASN A 277 -2.18 -17.20 -3.09
CA ASN A 277 -1.95 -16.10 -4.03
C ASN A 277 -0.78 -15.22 -3.57
N ALA A 278 -0.74 -14.89 -2.27
CA ALA A 278 0.32 -14.07 -1.71
C ALA A 278 1.70 -14.74 -1.80
N THR A 279 1.78 -16.05 -1.50
CA THR A 279 3.03 -16.83 -1.59
C THR A 279 3.52 -16.91 -3.03
N PHE A 280 2.62 -17.06 -4.01
CA PHE A 280 2.97 -16.96 -5.42
C PHE A 280 3.59 -15.61 -5.79
N VAL A 281 2.96 -14.48 -5.42
CA VAL A 281 3.47 -13.14 -5.77
C VAL A 281 4.85 -12.91 -5.14
N GLN A 282 5.03 -13.33 -3.88
CA GLN A 282 6.33 -13.32 -3.22
C GLN A 282 7.33 -14.22 -3.95
N ALA A 283 6.94 -15.43 -4.34
CA ALA A 283 7.81 -16.34 -5.08
C ALA A 283 8.23 -15.79 -6.43
N LEU A 284 7.34 -15.13 -7.16
CA LEU A 284 7.65 -14.46 -8.42
C LEU A 284 8.71 -13.37 -8.22
N MET A 285 8.55 -12.53 -7.20
CA MET A 285 9.54 -11.50 -6.87
C MET A 285 10.92 -12.12 -6.54
N GLY A 286 10.95 -13.20 -5.77
CA GLY A 286 12.17 -13.93 -5.47
C GLY A 286 12.83 -14.56 -6.71
N ALA A 287 12.02 -15.14 -7.61
CA ALA A 287 12.51 -15.72 -8.86
C ALA A 287 13.09 -14.66 -9.81
N ILE A 288 12.42 -13.50 -9.96
CA ILE A 288 12.93 -12.36 -10.74
C ILE A 288 14.29 -11.91 -10.18
N TYR A 289 14.40 -11.78 -8.86
CA TYR A 289 15.66 -11.38 -8.22
C TYR A 289 16.80 -12.36 -8.50
N LEU A 290 16.55 -13.67 -8.40
CA LEU A 290 17.59 -14.69 -8.62
C LEU A 290 18.05 -14.78 -10.09
N HIS A 291 17.13 -14.64 -11.05
CA HIS A 291 17.48 -14.77 -12.48
C HIS A 291 17.98 -13.44 -13.09
N CYS A 292 17.42 -12.31 -12.67
CA CYS A 292 17.63 -11.03 -13.34
C CYS A 292 18.40 -10.02 -12.49
N GLY A 293 18.60 -10.33 -11.20
CA GLY A 293 19.31 -9.49 -10.26
C GLY A 293 18.45 -8.38 -9.67
N ARG A 294 19.08 -7.65 -8.74
CA ARG A 294 18.49 -6.54 -7.98
C ARG A 294 17.85 -5.42 -8.83
N PRO A 295 18.47 -4.87 -9.90
CA PRO A 295 17.91 -3.69 -10.56
C PRO A 295 16.56 -3.98 -11.22
N VAL A 296 16.43 -5.15 -11.86
CA VAL A 296 15.18 -5.58 -12.50
C VAL A 296 14.09 -5.86 -11.45
N ALA A 297 14.44 -6.51 -10.34
CA ALA A 297 13.50 -6.75 -9.24
C ALA A 297 12.98 -5.43 -8.65
N LYS A 298 13.85 -4.44 -8.44
CA LYS A 298 13.47 -3.11 -7.94
C LYS A 298 12.58 -2.35 -8.92
N GLN A 299 12.85 -2.46 -10.23
CA GLN A 299 11.98 -1.88 -11.25
C GLN A 299 10.60 -2.54 -11.24
N PHE A 300 10.55 -3.87 -11.22
CA PHE A 300 9.31 -4.62 -11.12
C PHE A 300 8.49 -4.22 -9.88
N PHE A 301 9.17 -4.02 -8.74
CA PHE A 301 8.55 -3.51 -7.51
C PHE A 301 7.89 -2.14 -7.70
N LYS A 302 8.62 -1.20 -8.32
CA LYS A 302 8.11 0.16 -8.59
C LYS A 302 6.88 0.15 -9.50
N GLU A 303 6.89 -0.70 -10.52
CA GLU A 303 5.82 -0.77 -11.53
C GLU A 303 4.53 -1.40 -10.99
N HIS A 304 4.64 -2.45 -10.16
CA HIS A 304 3.46 -3.24 -9.75
C HIS A 304 2.97 -2.94 -8.32
N PHE A 305 3.86 -2.58 -7.40
CA PHE A 305 3.51 -2.40 -5.99
C PHE A 305 3.46 -0.93 -5.59
N MET A 306 4.48 -0.15 -5.99
CA MET A 306 4.55 1.29 -5.68
C MET A 306 3.56 2.12 -6.51
N SER A 307 3.12 1.63 -7.67
CA SER A 307 2.12 2.31 -8.52
C SER A 307 0.74 2.42 -7.87
N ARG A 308 0.46 1.61 -6.84
CA ARG A 308 -0.79 1.65 -6.10
C ARG A 308 -0.84 2.84 -5.15
N GLN A 309 -2.00 3.49 -5.08
CA GLN A 309 -2.21 4.62 -4.17
C GLN A 309 -2.75 4.12 -2.83
N LEU A 310 -2.08 4.51 -1.74
CA LEU A 310 -2.51 4.26 -0.37
C LEU A 310 -2.72 5.61 0.35
N PRO A 311 -3.94 5.95 0.80
CA PRO A 311 -4.16 7.13 1.63
C PRO A 311 -3.63 6.87 3.06
N VAL A 312 -2.34 7.18 3.30
CA VAL A 312 -1.68 6.97 4.60
C VAL A 312 -2.40 7.75 5.73
N ALA A 313 -3.04 8.86 5.40
CA ALA A 313 -3.82 9.66 6.35
C ALA A 313 -4.97 8.88 7.01
N ASP A 314 -5.53 7.87 6.35
CA ASP A 314 -6.67 7.09 6.85
C ASP A 314 -6.25 5.95 7.79
N LEU A 315 -4.95 5.64 7.84
CA LEU A 315 -4.39 4.61 8.71
C LEU A 315 -4.21 5.08 10.16
N PHE A 316 -4.34 6.38 10.42
CA PHE A 316 -4.18 6.94 11.76
C PHE A 316 -5.41 6.75 12.62
N SER A 317 -5.21 6.27 13.85
CA SER A 317 -6.21 6.24 14.90
C SER A 317 -5.66 6.95 16.14
N PHE A 318 -6.32 8.03 16.56
CA PHE A 318 -5.91 8.83 17.72
C PHE A 318 -6.91 8.68 18.85
N ALA A 319 -6.43 8.33 20.05
CA ALA A 319 -7.26 8.27 21.25
C ALA A 319 -7.39 9.65 21.94
N GLN A 320 -6.26 10.36 22.13
CA GLN A 320 -6.22 11.62 22.88
C GLN A 320 -5.38 12.71 22.17
N PRO A 321 -5.78 13.15 20.96
CA PRO A 321 -4.95 14.00 20.11
C PRO A 321 -4.59 15.36 20.72
N THR A 322 -5.42 15.91 21.61
CA THR A 322 -5.12 17.18 22.30
C THR A 322 -3.96 17.04 23.29
N ARG A 323 -3.86 15.89 23.97
CA ARG A 323 -2.77 15.59 24.90
C ARG A 323 -1.49 15.30 24.14
N ASP A 324 -1.59 14.52 23.07
CA ASP A 324 -0.50 14.20 22.16
C ASP A 324 0.11 15.49 21.59
N LEU A 325 -0.73 16.39 21.06
CA LEU A 325 -0.28 17.68 20.52
C LEU A 325 0.37 18.58 21.58
N THR A 326 -0.16 18.60 22.81
CA THR A 326 0.45 19.37 23.90
C THR A 326 1.85 18.85 24.23
N LYS A 327 2.03 17.52 24.25
CA LYS A 327 3.34 16.90 24.44
C LYS A 327 4.27 17.13 23.25
N LEU A 328 3.77 17.12 22.01
CA LEU A 328 4.53 17.50 20.81
C LEU A 328 5.11 18.90 20.99
N CYS A 329 4.25 19.90 21.26
CA CYS A 329 4.67 21.28 21.40
C CYS A 329 5.70 21.43 22.53
N ALA A 330 5.51 20.74 23.66
CA ALA A 330 6.47 20.76 24.75
C ALA A 330 7.83 20.14 24.38
N ARG A 331 7.85 19.06 23.58
CA ARG A 331 9.07 18.40 23.10
C ARG A 331 9.85 19.27 22.13
N GLU A 332 9.14 19.90 21.18
CA GLU A 332 9.75 20.74 20.14
C GLU A 332 10.05 22.17 20.63
N GLY A 333 9.65 22.53 21.86
CA GLY A 333 9.85 23.87 22.42
C GLY A 333 8.90 24.94 21.88
N PHE A 334 7.77 24.55 21.29
CA PHE A 334 6.74 25.46 20.83
C PHE A 334 5.89 26.00 21.99
N GLU A 335 5.24 27.14 21.78
CA GLU A 335 4.25 27.65 22.72
C GLU A 335 3.09 26.66 22.90
N ARG A 336 2.49 26.66 24.09
CA ARG A 336 1.41 25.72 24.41
C ARG A 336 0.24 25.91 23.44
N PRO A 337 -0.29 24.83 22.82
CA PRO A 337 -1.34 24.95 21.83
C PRO A 337 -2.66 25.43 22.46
N VAL A 338 -3.26 26.46 21.85
CA VAL A 338 -4.54 27.05 22.26
C VAL A 338 -5.56 26.94 21.13
N ALA A 339 -6.72 26.37 21.42
CA ALA A 339 -7.82 26.30 20.45
C ALA A 339 -8.60 27.62 20.41
N ARG A 340 -8.82 28.17 19.21
CA ARG A 340 -9.61 29.38 18.95
C ARG A 340 -10.69 29.08 17.91
N ILE A 341 -11.87 29.67 18.06
CA ILE A 341 -12.94 29.58 17.06
C ILE A 341 -12.58 30.53 15.92
N ILE A 342 -12.48 30.00 14.70
CA ILE A 342 -12.20 30.79 13.49
C ILE A 342 -13.51 31.31 12.92
N SER A 343 -14.49 30.41 12.76
CA SER A 343 -15.83 30.75 12.30
C SER A 343 -16.86 29.81 12.90
N GLU A 344 -18.10 30.30 13.00
CA GLU A 344 -19.21 29.49 13.47
C GLU A 344 -20.50 29.87 12.76
N THR A 345 -21.35 28.87 12.56
CA THR A 345 -22.67 29.06 11.97
C THR A 345 -23.68 28.11 12.59
N GLY A 346 -24.93 28.57 12.70
CA GLY A 346 -26.05 27.73 13.15
C GLY A 346 -25.93 27.21 14.59
N ARG A 347 -25.27 27.94 15.52
CA ARG A 347 -25.01 27.51 16.91
C ARG A 347 -26.25 26.95 17.63
N LEU A 348 -27.42 27.57 17.44
CA LEU A 348 -28.70 27.17 18.04
C LEU A 348 -29.58 26.36 17.09
N SER A 349 -28.99 25.71 16.08
CA SER A 349 -29.69 24.83 15.14
C SER A 349 -29.44 23.36 15.48
N ARG A 350 -30.14 22.45 14.79
CA ARG A 350 -29.89 21.01 14.88
C ARG A 350 -28.54 20.60 14.27
N HIS A 351 -28.03 21.38 13.32
CA HIS A 351 -26.80 21.08 12.58
C HIS A 351 -25.85 22.31 12.62
N PRO A 352 -25.36 22.68 13.81
CA PRO A 352 -24.34 23.73 13.93
C PRO A 352 -23.06 23.29 13.22
N VAL A 353 -22.26 24.26 12.78
CA VAL A 353 -20.91 24.01 12.27
C VAL A 353 -19.96 24.97 12.95
N PHE A 354 -19.01 24.42 13.69
CA PHE A 354 -17.93 25.16 14.33
C PHE A 354 -16.62 24.86 13.61
N VAL A 355 -15.90 25.89 13.21
CA VAL A 355 -14.56 25.80 12.65
C VAL A 355 -13.58 26.29 13.72
N VAL A 356 -12.73 25.39 14.19
CA VAL A 356 -11.77 25.64 15.26
C VAL A 356 -10.37 25.48 14.71
N GLY A 357 -9.51 26.46 14.99
CA GLY A 357 -8.07 26.40 14.73
C GLY A 357 -7.30 26.21 16.02
N ILE A 358 -6.24 25.40 15.98
CA ILE A 358 -5.28 25.30 17.09
C ILE A 358 -4.05 26.12 16.74
N PHE A 359 -3.75 27.08 17.61
CA PHE A 359 -2.64 28.00 17.45
C PHE A 359 -1.54 27.72 18.46
N SER A 360 -0.29 27.82 18.04
CA SER A 360 0.87 27.97 18.93
C SER A 360 1.42 29.38 18.73
N GLY A 361 1.17 30.26 19.70
CA GLY A 361 1.40 31.69 19.55
C GLY A 361 0.56 32.32 18.43
N ALA A 362 1.24 32.68 17.33
CA ALA A 362 0.64 33.25 16.12
C ALA A 362 0.35 32.20 15.04
N ASP A 363 1.03 31.05 15.09
CA ASP A 363 1.01 30.06 14.00
C ASP A 363 -0.19 29.12 14.13
N LEU A 364 -0.93 28.93 13.03
CA LEU A 364 -2.00 27.94 12.94
C LEU A 364 -1.41 26.56 12.65
N LEU A 365 -1.48 25.66 13.64
CA LEU A 365 -0.98 24.29 13.50
C LEU A 365 -1.95 23.37 12.76
N GLY A 366 -3.25 23.58 12.96
CA GLY A 366 -4.28 22.75 12.35
C GLY A 366 -5.67 23.32 12.54
N GLU A 367 -6.53 23.03 11.58
CA GLU A 367 -7.93 23.46 11.52
C GLU A 367 -8.84 22.24 11.48
N GLY A 368 -9.99 22.33 12.12
CA GLY A 368 -11.00 21.26 12.12
C GLY A 368 -12.40 21.81 12.26
N SER A 369 -13.33 21.22 11.50
CA SER A 369 -14.75 21.55 11.55
C SER A 369 -15.56 20.42 12.17
N GLY A 370 -16.57 20.75 12.97
CA GLY A 370 -17.43 19.76 13.61
C GLY A 370 -18.76 20.34 14.12
N PRO A 371 -19.75 19.48 14.40
CA PRO A 371 -21.05 19.87 14.95
C PRO A 371 -21.00 20.24 16.43
N SER A 372 -19.90 19.97 17.13
CA SER A 372 -19.69 20.43 18.49
C SER A 372 -18.32 21.07 18.63
N LEU A 373 -18.18 22.00 19.58
CA LEU A 373 -16.89 22.65 19.87
C LEU A 373 -15.83 21.62 20.28
N THR A 374 -16.22 20.56 20.99
CA THR A 374 -15.34 19.47 21.41
C THR A 374 -14.88 18.64 20.22
N GLU A 375 -15.77 18.30 19.30
CA GLU A 375 -15.44 17.54 18.08
C GLU A 375 -14.61 18.37 17.10
N ALA A 376 -14.96 19.64 16.87
CA ALA A 376 -14.17 20.54 16.03
C ALA A 376 -12.74 20.69 16.58
N ARG A 377 -12.59 20.86 17.91
CA ARG A 377 -11.29 20.86 18.58
C ARG A 377 -10.53 19.54 18.43
N PHE A 378 -11.20 18.40 18.57
CA PHE A 378 -10.60 17.09 18.37
C PHE A 378 -10.07 16.93 16.94
N ARG A 379 -10.90 17.25 15.94
CA ARG A 379 -10.53 17.18 14.52
C ARG A 379 -9.39 18.14 14.17
N ALA A 380 -9.39 19.36 14.74
CA ALA A 380 -8.29 20.31 14.56
C ALA A 380 -6.96 19.78 15.12
N ALA A 381 -7.00 19.11 16.28
CA ALA A 381 -5.83 18.48 16.88
C ALA A 381 -5.33 17.30 16.03
N VAL A 382 -6.24 16.46 15.53
CA VAL A 382 -5.90 15.38 14.59
C VAL A 382 -5.28 15.94 13.31
N ALA A 383 -5.82 17.02 12.75
CA ALA A 383 -5.26 17.66 11.56
C ALA A 383 -3.83 18.17 11.81
N ALA A 384 -3.57 18.82 12.95
CA ALA A 384 -2.23 19.26 13.34
C ALA A 384 -1.25 18.08 13.47
N LEU A 385 -1.66 17.00 14.14
CA LEU A 385 -0.82 15.79 14.29
C LEU A 385 -0.57 15.08 12.96
N LYS A 386 -1.59 14.96 12.11
CA LYS A 386 -1.43 14.42 10.75
C LYS A 386 -0.47 15.28 9.93
N GLY A 387 -0.58 16.61 10.01
CA GLY A 387 0.35 17.53 9.36
C GLY A 387 1.80 17.34 9.82
N TRP A 388 2.00 17.06 11.12
CA TRP A 388 3.33 16.74 11.65
C TRP A 388 3.88 15.39 11.15
N TYR A 389 3.07 14.32 11.24
CA TYR A 389 3.52 12.96 10.92
C TYR A 389 3.59 12.66 9.42
N LEU A 390 2.73 13.29 8.61
CA LEU A 390 2.71 13.15 7.14
C LEU A 390 3.64 14.15 6.44
N TYR A 391 4.58 14.76 7.16
CA TYR A 391 5.66 15.52 6.54
C TYR A 391 6.39 14.64 5.52
N SER A 392 6.55 15.16 4.30
CA SER A 392 7.31 14.50 3.23
C SER A 392 8.34 15.47 2.65
N PRO A 393 9.61 15.07 2.56
CA PRO A 393 10.64 15.91 1.93
C PRO A 393 10.42 16.02 0.42
N LEU A 394 10.80 17.14 -0.18
CA LEU A 394 10.62 17.40 -1.62
C LEU A 394 11.35 16.39 -2.51
N THR A 395 12.57 16.01 -2.12
CA THR A 395 13.41 15.05 -2.82
C THR A 395 13.50 13.77 -2.01
N VAL A 396 12.63 12.80 -2.32
CA VAL A 396 12.67 11.48 -1.69
C VAL A 396 13.71 10.63 -2.40
N ARG A 397 14.78 10.28 -1.68
CA ARG A 397 15.80 9.33 -2.14
C ARG A 397 15.85 8.13 -1.21
N VAL A 398 15.73 6.94 -1.78
CA VAL A 398 15.82 5.69 -1.04
C VAL A 398 17.28 5.23 -0.88
N PRO A 399 17.65 4.60 0.24
CA PRO A 399 19.01 4.11 0.47
C PRO A 399 19.44 3.10 -0.60
N SER A 400 18.56 2.21 -1.06
CA SER A 400 18.89 1.25 -2.14
C SER A 400 19.28 1.89 -3.48
N SER A 401 19.08 3.21 -3.66
CA SER A 401 19.53 3.93 -4.87
C SER A 401 21.02 4.23 -4.88
N THR A 402 21.73 4.10 -3.75
CA THR A 402 23.19 4.30 -3.69
C THR A 402 23.97 3.11 -4.21
N GLU A 403 23.33 1.94 -4.30
CA GLU A 403 23.95 0.70 -4.72
C GLU A 403 23.98 0.53 -6.25
N GLU A 404 23.38 1.46 -7.00
CA GLU A 404 23.39 1.51 -8.47
C GLU A 404 24.74 2.06 -8.97
N SER A 405 25.21 1.59 -10.13
CA SER A 405 26.57 1.91 -10.62
C SER A 405 26.82 3.41 -10.84
N ASP A 406 25.78 4.15 -11.24
CA ASP A 406 25.85 5.57 -11.57
C ASP A 406 25.24 6.46 -10.47
N ALA A 407 25.22 5.96 -9.23
CA ALA A 407 24.56 6.64 -8.12
C ALA A 407 25.30 7.90 -7.68
N LYS A 408 24.55 8.99 -7.46
CA LYS A 408 25.05 10.20 -6.80
C LYS A 408 25.53 9.87 -5.37
N PRO A 409 26.45 10.63 -4.77
CA PRO A 409 26.80 10.49 -3.36
C PRO A 409 25.56 10.56 -2.45
N TRP A 410 25.54 9.79 -1.36
CA TRP A 410 24.40 9.78 -0.44
C TRP A 410 24.24 11.12 0.27
N GLU A 411 23.00 11.62 0.29
CA GLU A 411 22.63 12.80 1.06
C GLU A 411 21.94 12.34 2.35
N PRO A 412 22.31 12.86 3.53
CA PRO A 412 21.69 12.46 4.79
C PRO A 412 20.17 12.69 4.77
N ALA A 413 19.40 11.63 5.01
CA ALA A 413 17.96 11.71 5.14
C ALA A 413 17.56 12.24 6.54
N MET A 414 16.39 12.87 6.63
CA MET A 414 15.84 13.28 7.92
C MET A 414 15.45 12.04 8.74
N VAL A 415 15.89 12.01 10.00
CA VAL A 415 15.55 10.96 10.97
C VAL A 415 14.81 11.61 12.12
N ASP A 416 13.58 11.18 12.37
CA ASP A 416 12.74 11.69 13.46
C ASP A 416 13.18 11.10 14.81
N PRO A 417 13.09 11.86 15.92
CA PRO A 417 13.33 11.34 17.28
C PRO A 417 12.30 10.30 17.74
N GLY A 418 11.26 10.03 16.95
CA GLY A 418 10.24 9.02 17.21
C GLY A 418 8.88 9.61 17.54
N GLU A 419 7.88 8.73 17.64
CA GLU A 419 6.51 9.10 17.96
C GLU A 419 6.37 9.66 19.39
N ILE A 420 5.32 10.44 19.61
CA ILE A 420 5.03 11.02 20.92
C ILE A 420 4.42 9.94 21.81
N ILE A 421 4.99 9.75 23.01
CA ILE A 421 4.49 8.80 24.00
C ILE A 421 3.68 9.54 25.08
N VAL A 422 2.42 9.15 25.27
CA VAL A 422 1.43 9.88 26.07
C VAL A 422 1.09 9.24 27.41
#